data_AF-A0A971B2I4-F1
#
_entry.id   AF-A0A971B2I4-F1
#
_cell.length_a   1.000
_cell.length_b   1.000
_cell.length_c   1.000
_cell.angle_alpha   90.00
_cell.angle_beta   90.00
_cell.angle_gamma   90.00
#
_symmetry.space_group_name_H-M   'P 1'
#
loop_
_entity.id
_entity.type
_entity.pdbx_description
1 polymer ?
#
loop_
_entity_poly.entity_id
_entity_poly.type
_entity_poly.pdbx_seq_one_letter_code
_entity_poly.pdbx_strand_id
1 'polypeptide(L)'
;MMKLLEALETLARQVVPDIGNTPLYLVAASEPGLPVEYRCYGCRAFTSTWLDVGLSAWLKDQGRWQGRGPAIVVNAAALRTEAATDADGDEDFADMLFRDRLTAVLVHELGHVVEAPFDLTALENFDQATTEATAVVHEWVTTDPPTRQAPWHGHGADWLRLVIHTQH
;
A
#
# COMPACT_ATOMS: atom_id res chain seq x y z
N MET A 1 -0.15 1.76 -16.01
CA MET A 1 -0.02 2.04 -14.56
C MET A 1 -1.12 2.98 -14.07
N MET A 2 -1.21 4.21 -14.57
CA MET A 2 -2.14 5.23 -14.06
C MET A 2 -3.62 4.79 -14.02
N LYS A 3 -4.16 4.24 -15.12
CA LYS A 3 -5.54 3.68 -15.16
C LYS A 3 -5.79 2.54 -14.17
N LEU A 4 -4.75 1.79 -13.80
CA LEU A 4 -4.85 0.69 -12.85
C LEU A 4 -4.93 1.24 -11.42
N LEU A 5 -4.13 2.25 -11.10
CA LEU A 5 -4.17 2.91 -9.79
C LEU A 5 -5.51 3.62 -9.55
N GLU A 6 -6.10 4.25 -10.58
CA GLU A 6 -7.45 4.85 -10.49
C GLU A 6 -8.54 3.80 -10.23
N ALA A 7 -8.49 2.65 -10.92
CA ALA A 7 -9.41 1.55 -10.70
C ALA A 7 -9.28 0.95 -9.29
N LEU A 8 -8.04 0.86 -8.80
CA LEU A 8 -7.73 0.39 -7.45
C LEU A 8 -8.18 1.37 -6.37
N GLU A 9 -8.06 2.68 -6.59
CA GLU A 9 -8.60 3.69 -5.67
C GLU A 9 -10.13 3.60 -5.61
N THR A 10 -10.77 3.39 -6.76
CA THR A 10 -12.22 3.18 -6.83
C THR A 10 -12.64 1.95 -6.04
N LEU A 11 -11.94 0.82 -6.21
CA LEU A 11 -12.17 -0.40 -5.44
C LEU A 11 -11.97 -0.15 -3.94
N ALA A 12 -10.90 0.54 -3.56
CA ALA A 12 -10.60 0.85 -2.16
C ALA A 12 -11.75 1.61 -1.48
N ARG A 13 -12.30 2.62 -2.16
CA ARG A 13 -13.43 3.41 -1.65
C ARG A 13 -14.74 2.61 -1.57
N GLN A 14 -14.91 1.59 -2.40
CA GLN A 14 -16.06 0.67 -2.30
C GLN A 14 -15.92 -0.28 -1.09
N VAL A 15 -14.70 -0.77 -0.86
CA VAL A 15 -14.39 -1.74 0.19
C VAL A 15 -14.36 -1.10 1.57
N VAL A 16 -13.88 0.14 1.67
CA VAL A 16 -13.83 0.90 2.93
C VAL A 16 -14.51 2.26 2.76
N PRO A 17 -15.86 2.31 2.81
CA PRO A 17 -16.60 3.55 2.66
C PRO A 17 -16.25 4.60 3.73
N ASP A 18 -15.80 4.16 4.90
CA ASP A 18 -15.43 5.00 6.04
C ASP A 18 -14.14 5.81 5.80
N ILE A 19 -13.33 5.45 4.80
CA ILE A 19 -12.27 6.35 4.29
C ILE A 19 -12.90 7.64 3.74
N GLY A 20 -14.17 7.60 3.32
CA GLY A 20 -15.01 8.76 3.05
C GLY A 20 -14.37 9.72 2.04
N ASN A 21 -14.37 11.01 2.39
CA ASN A 21 -13.73 12.07 1.62
C ASN A 21 -12.24 12.28 1.98
N THR A 22 -11.66 11.39 2.79
CA THR A 22 -10.25 11.48 3.16
C THR A 22 -9.38 11.15 1.93
N PRO A 23 -8.24 11.84 1.75
CA PRO A 23 -7.26 11.44 0.75
C PRO A 23 -6.84 9.98 0.92
N LEU A 24 -6.70 9.27 -0.19
CA LEU A 24 -6.09 7.94 -0.25
C LEU A 24 -4.98 8.00 -1.31
N TYR A 25 -3.75 7.69 -0.91
CA TYR A 25 -2.61 7.75 -1.81
C TYR A 25 -2.18 6.35 -2.22
N LEU A 26 -2.46 5.97 -3.47
CA LEU A 26 -1.90 4.76 -4.07
C LEU A 26 -0.66 5.12 -4.89
N VAL A 27 0.49 4.55 -4.53
CA VAL A 27 1.78 4.85 -5.15
C VAL A 27 2.39 3.57 -5.69
N ALA A 28 2.77 3.55 -6.97
CA ALA A 28 3.55 2.40 -7.47
C ALA A 28 5.03 2.54 -7.05
N ALA A 29 5.62 1.46 -6.54
CA ALA A 29 7.03 1.43 -6.13
C ALA A 29 8.01 1.75 -7.27
N SER A 30 7.54 1.63 -8.51
CA SER A 30 8.27 1.96 -9.73
C SER A 30 7.99 3.37 -10.25
N GLU A 31 7.26 4.21 -9.52
CA GLU A 31 6.97 5.58 -9.98
C GLU A 31 8.27 6.39 -10.13
N PRO A 32 8.42 7.15 -11.24
CA PRO A 32 9.58 8.01 -11.43
C PRO A 32 9.75 9.02 -10.30
N GLY A 33 10.99 9.17 -9.82
CA GLY A 33 11.31 10.12 -8.75
C GLY A 33 10.86 9.69 -7.36
N LEU A 34 10.22 8.52 -7.19
CA LEU A 34 9.93 7.98 -5.87
C LEU A 34 11.24 7.80 -5.09
N PRO A 35 11.34 8.31 -3.83
CA PRO A 35 12.51 8.12 -2.99
C PRO A 35 12.84 6.63 -2.81
N VAL A 36 14.12 6.32 -2.69
CA VAL A 36 14.63 4.95 -2.78
C VAL A 36 14.10 4.08 -1.64
N GLU A 37 13.98 4.65 -0.44
CA GLU A 37 13.44 4.03 0.77
C GLU A 37 12.01 3.49 0.59
N TYR A 38 11.23 4.04 -0.34
CA TYR A 38 9.85 3.63 -0.59
C TYR A 38 9.71 2.62 -1.73
N ARG A 39 10.80 2.15 -2.35
CA ARG A 39 10.74 1.29 -3.55
C ARG A 39 10.41 -0.19 -3.28
N CYS A 40 9.73 -0.52 -2.18
CA CYS A 40 9.28 -1.89 -1.83
C CYS A 40 10.35 -2.99 -2.06
N TYR A 41 11.42 -2.99 -1.28
CA TYR A 41 12.41 -4.07 -1.32
C TYR A 41 11.90 -5.29 -0.55
N GLY A 42 11.58 -6.39 -1.24
CA GLY A 42 11.18 -7.66 -0.62
C GLY A 42 9.68 -7.83 -0.29
N CYS A 43 8.89 -6.75 -0.29
CA CYS A 43 7.43 -6.79 -0.13
C CYS A 43 6.68 -6.46 -1.42
N ARG A 44 5.39 -6.86 -1.48
CA ARG A 44 4.52 -6.68 -2.67
C ARG A 44 3.67 -5.42 -2.56
N ALA A 45 3.34 -5.02 -1.34
CA ALA A 45 2.90 -3.70 -0.96
C ALA A 45 3.22 -3.46 0.51
N PHE A 46 2.98 -2.25 0.98
CA PHE A 46 2.91 -1.94 2.40
C PHE A 46 2.12 -0.65 2.63
N THR A 47 1.56 -0.54 3.83
CA THR A 47 0.97 0.67 4.41
C THR A 47 1.55 0.93 5.80
N SER A 48 1.44 2.18 6.26
CA SER A 48 1.76 2.58 7.64
C SER A 48 1.00 3.87 7.97
N THR A 49 0.72 4.09 9.26
CA THR A 49 0.07 5.32 9.76
C THR A 49 0.88 6.59 9.52
N TRP A 50 2.16 6.45 9.16
CA TRP A 50 3.09 7.55 8.86
C TRP A 50 3.50 7.62 7.39
N LEU A 51 3.01 6.70 6.55
CA LEU A 51 3.49 6.58 5.18
C LEU A 51 3.13 7.81 4.34
N ASP A 52 1.97 8.42 4.59
CA ASP A 52 1.55 9.65 3.91
C ASP A 52 2.44 10.84 4.27
N VAL A 53 2.85 10.94 5.52
CA VAL A 53 3.80 11.95 5.99
C VAL A 53 5.14 11.77 5.31
N GLY A 54 5.68 10.54 5.31
CA GLY A 54 6.95 10.21 4.65
C GLY A 54 6.93 10.49 3.15
N LEU A 55 5.80 10.26 2.48
CA LEU A 55 5.61 10.54 1.06
C LEU A 55 5.21 11.99 0.78
N SER A 56 4.87 12.81 1.79
CA SER A 56 4.17 14.08 1.61
C SER A 56 4.96 15.08 0.75
N ALA A 57 6.28 15.16 0.94
CA ALA A 57 7.14 16.03 0.14
C ALA A 57 7.10 15.63 -1.35
N TRP A 58 7.28 14.35 -1.63
CA TRP A 58 7.21 13.82 -2.99
C TRP A 58 5.81 13.97 -3.59
N LEU A 59 4.73 13.69 -2.83
CA LEU A 59 3.35 13.88 -3.27
C LEU A 59 3.02 15.35 -3.57
N LYS A 60 3.59 16.31 -2.82
CA LYS A 60 3.47 17.75 -3.09
C LYS A 60 4.15 18.12 -4.40
N ASP A 61 5.37 17.63 -4.62
CA ASP A 61 6.10 17.85 -5.88
C ASP A 61 5.37 17.28 -7.09
N GLN A 62 4.62 16.19 -6.91
CA GLN A 62 3.75 15.62 -7.94
C GLN A 62 2.39 16.35 -8.09
N GLY A 63 2.09 17.34 -7.25
CA GLY A 63 0.77 18.01 -7.22
C GLY A 63 -0.37 17.10 -6.76
N ARG A 64 -0.06 15.99 -6.06
CA ARG A 64 -1.02 14.96 -5.62
C ARG A 64 -1.43 15.09 -4.16
N TRP A 65 -0.65 15.81 -3.34
CA TRP A 65 -0.92 15.97 -1.91
C TRP A 65 -2.20 16.78 -1.64
N GLN A 66 -3.12 16.19 -0.89
CA GLN A 66 -4.42 16.75 -0.51
C GLN A 66 -4.64 16.83 1.02
N GLY A 67 -3.57 16.64 1.81
CA GLY A 67 -3.62 16.57 3.27
C GLY A 67 -3.37 15.17 3.82
N ARG A 68 -3.54 14.98 5.13
CA ARG A 68 -3.34 13.68 5.77
C ARG A 68 -4.34 12.64 5.23
N GLY A 69 -3.90 11.41 5.07
CA GLY A 69 -4.74 10.32 4.62
C GLY A 69 -3.94 9.03 4.45
N PRO A 70 -4.57 7.85 4.38
CA PRO A 70 -3.83 6.61 4.20
C PRO A 70 -3.00 6.62 2.90
N ALA A 71 -1.82 6.02 2.95
CA ALA A 71 -0.98 5.81 1.78
C ALA A 71 -0.62 4.33 1.68
N ILE A 72 -0.61 3.80 0.46
CA ILE A 72 -0.24 2.42 0.15
C ILE A 72 0.77 2.47 -1.00
N VAL A 73 1.93 1.84 -0.81
CA VAL A 73 2.89 1.65 -1.88
C VAL A 73 2.78 0.22 -2.41
N VAL A 74 2.69 0.06 -3.73
CA VAL A 74 2.48 -1.24 -4.40
C VAL A 74 3.61 -1.55 -5.38
N ASN A 75 4.22 -2.72 -5.24
CA ASN A 75 5.23 -3.24 -6.16
C ASN A 75 4.60 -4.04 -7.30
N ALA A 76 3.89 -3.35 -8.20
CA ALA A 76 3.22 -3.97 -9.34
C ALA A 76 4.20 -4.70 -10.28
N ALA A 77 5.45 -4.26 -10.36
CA ALA A 77 6.47 -4.90 -11.19
C ALA A 77 6.87 -6.28 -10.66
N ALA A 78 7.05 -6.42 -9.33
CA ALA A 78 7.30 -7.72 -8.70
C ALA A 78 6.12 -8.67 -8.91
N LEU A 79 4.89 -8.20 -8.66
CA LEU A 79 3.67 -8.98 -8.88
C LEU A 79 3.53 -9.46 -10.33
N ARG A 80 3.85 -8.59 -11.30
CA ARG A 80 3.84 -8.95 -12.72
C ARG A 80 4.88 -10.02 -13.05
N THR A 81 6.07 -9.91 -12.48
CA THR A 81 7.17 -10.87 -12.70
C THR A 81 6.82 -12.25 -12.14
N GLU A 82 6.27 -12.30 -10.93
CA GLU A 82 5.80 -13.54 -10.31
C GLU A 82 4.67 -14.17 -11.11
N ALA A 83 3.68 -13.38 -11.54
CA ALA A 83 2.57 -13.88 -12.34
C ALA A 83 3.06 -14.47 -13.68
N ALA A 84 4.02 -13.82 -14.34
CA ALA A 84 4.61 -14.33 -15.57
C ALA A 84 5.42 -15.61 -15.35
N THR A 85 6.12 -15.71 -14.21
CA THR A 85 6.90 -16.91 -13.85
C THR A 85 5.98 -18.10 -13.61
N ASP A 86 4.90 -17.90 -12.85
CA ASP A 86 3.96 -18.98 -12.52
C ASP A 86 3.08 -19.41 -13.70
N ALA A 87 2.95 -18.55 -14.71
CA ALA A 87 2.19 -18.85 -15.91
C ALA A 87 2.98 -19.60 -16.99
N ASP A 88 4.30 -19.77 -16.81
CA ASP A 88 5.18 -20.57 -17.69
C ASP A 88 5.00 -20.29 -19.20
N GLY A 89 4.92 -19.00 -19.56
CA GLY A 89 4.77 -18.56 -20.95
C GLY A 89 3.33 -18.41 -21.46
N ASP A 90 2.32 -18.74 -20.66
CA ASP A 90 0.92 -18.41 -20.94
C ASP A 90 0.62 -16.94 -20.58
N GLU A 91 0.55 -16.07 -21.59
CA GLU A 91 0.36 -14.63 -21.37
C GLU A 91 -1.02 -14.26 -20.81
N ASP A 92 -2.08 -14.95 -21.23
CA ASP A 92 -3.45 -14.68 -20.77
C ASP A 92 -3.60 -15.10 -19.29
N PHE A 93 -3.03 -16.24 -18.93
CA PHE A 93 -2.99 -16.71 -17.55
C PHE A 93 -2.12 -15.80 -16.66
N ALA A 94 -0.97 -15.32 -17.16
CA ALA A 94 -0.14 -14.34 -16.46
C ALA A 94 -0.90 -13.04 -16.18
N ASP A 95 -1.66 -12.55 -17.15
CA ASP A 95 -2.49 -11.34 -17.02
C ASP A 95 -3.61 -11.51 -16.00
N MET A 96 -4.22 -12.69 -15.93
CA MET A 96 -5.21 -13.03 -14.92
C MET A 96 -4.58 -13.08 -13.53
N LEU A 97 -3.51 -13.87 -13.35
CA LEU A 97 -2.79 -13.99 -12.08
C LEU A 97 -2.29 -12.64 -11.55
N PHE A 98 -1.77 -11.78 -12.44
CA PHE A 98 -1.32 -10.45 -12.07
C PHE A 98 -2.46 -9.61 -11.49
N ARG A 99 -3.63 -9.61 -12.15
CA ARG A 99 -4.81 -8.87 -11.70
C ARG A 99 -5.29 -9.37 -10.34
N ASP A 100 -5.40 -10.68 -10.19
CA ASP A 100 -5.87 -11.30 -8.94
C ASP A 100 -4.94 -11.01 -7.77
N ARG A 101 -3.62 -11.13 -7.98
CA ARG A 101 -2.62 -10.84 -6.95
C ARG A 101 -2.61 -9.37 -6.56
N LEU A 102 -2.72 -8.48 -7.54
CA LEU A 102 -2.76 -7.05 -7.29
C LEU A 102 -3.98 -6.66 -6.45
N THR A 103 -5.15 -7.21 -6.78
CA THR A 103 -6.37 -7.03 -5.99
C THR A 103 -6.19 -7.58 -4.58
N ALA A 104 -5.72 -8.82 -4.43
CA ALA A 104 -5.53 -9.45 -3.13
C ALA A 104 -4.57 -8.66 -2.23
N VAL A 105 -3.44 -8.20 -2.78
CA VAL A 105 -2.47 -7.38 -2.05
C VAL A 105 -3.07 -6.03 -1.65
N LEU A 106 -3.78 -5.35 -2.55
CA LEU A 106 -4.39 -4.07 -2.20
C LEU A 106 -5.44 -4.22 -1.09
N VAL A 107 -6.29 -5.23 -1.18
CA VAL A 107 -7.31 -5.52 -0.15
C VAL A 107 -6.64 -5.82 1.19
N HIS A 108 -5.53 -6.56 1.18
CA HIS A 108 -4.73 -6.82 2.38
C HIS A 108 -4.29 -5.52 3.06
N GLU A 109 -3.68 -4.60 2.31
CA GLU A 109 -3.22 -3.31 2.83
C GLU A 109 -4.38 -2.41 3.28
N LEU A 110 -5.50 -2.43 2.56
CA LEU A 110 -6.71 -1.73 2.99
C LEU A 110 -7.25 -2.27 4.31
N GLY A 111 -7.15 -3.57 4.53
CA GLY A 111 -7.47 -4.17 5.82
C GLY A 111 -6.64 -3.57 6.96
N HIS A 112 -5.33 -3.34 6.75
CA HIS A 112 -4.49 -2.61 7.71
C HIS A 112 -4.92 -1.15 7.88
N VAL A 113 -5.37 -0.51 6.79
CA VAL A 113 -5.91 0.86 6.85
C VAL A 113 -7.17 0.94 7.72
N VAL A 114 -8.03 -0.08 7.69
CA VAL A 114 -9.25 -0.13 8.52
C VAL A 114 -8.94 -0.46 9.98
N GLU A 115 -8.01 -1.37 10.21
CA GLU A 115 -7.69 -1.88 11.55
C GLU A 115 -6.92 -0.86 12.41
N ALA A 116 -6.10 -0.01 11.80
CA ALA A 116 -5.29 0.97 12.51
C ALA A 116 -5.96 2.35 12.57
N PRO A 117 -6.04 3.01 13.74
CA PRO A 117 -6.50 4.40 13.80
C PRO A 117 -5.49 5.33 13.12
N PHE A 118 -5.89 5.99 12.04
CA PHE A 118 -5.09 7.03 11.39
C PHE A 118 -5.28 8.36 12.11
N ASP A 119 -4.17 8.92 12.60
CA ASP A 119 -4.18 10.30 13.06
C ASP A 119 -4.13 11.25 11.86
N LEU A 120 -5.28 11.81 11.52
CA LEU A 120 -5.45 12.77 10.43
C LEU A 120 -5.11 14.21 10.86
N THR A 121 -4.63 14.42 12.09
CA THR A 121 -4.25 15.74 12.57
C THR A 121 -3.16 16.33 11.69
N ALA A 122 -3.36 17.60 11.30
CA ALA A 122 -2.37 18.34 10.53
C ALA A 122 -1.08 18.48 11.34
N LEU A 123 0.06 18.24 10.69
CA LEU A 123 1.36 18.35 11.34
C LEU A 123 1.87 19.79 11.26
N GLU A 124 2.30 20.33 12.40
CA GLU A 124 2.84 21.69 12.48
C GLU A 124 4.25 21.80 11.88
N ASN A 125 5.07 20.74 12.00
CA ASN A 125 6.43 20.66 11.46
C ASN A 125 6.60 19.47 10.52
N PHE A 126 6.24 19.66 9.25
CA PHE A 126 6.23 18.60 8.23
C PHE A 126 7.62 18.02 7.94
N ASP A 127 8.67 18.83 7.93
CA ASP A 127 10.00 18.37 7.51
C ASP A 127 10.62 17.42 8.54
N GLN A 128 10.45 17.74 9.83
CA GLN A 128 10.85 16.87 10.92
C GLN A 128 10.05 15.56 10.90
N ALA A 129 8.72 15.67 10.79
CA ALA A 129 7.84 14.49 10.77
C ALA A 129 8.11 13.57 9.57
N THR A 130 8.48 14.14 8.41
CA THR A 130 8.88 13.37 7.22
C THR A 130 10.17 12.59 7.49
N THR A 131 11.16 13.21 8.13
CA THR A 131 12.43 12.54 8.47
C THR A 131 12.21 11.38 9.44
N GLU A 132 11.39 11.57 10.48
CA GLU A 132 11.05 10.55 11.46
C GLU A 132 10.24 9.41 10.82
N ALA A 133 9.26 9.73 9.98
CA ALA A 133 8.46 8.75 9.24
C ALA A 133 9.31 7.90 8.29
N THR A 134 10.22 8.53 7.54
CA THR A 134 11.17 7.82 6.66
C THR A 134 12.00 6.81 7.45
N ALA A 135 12.51 7.20 8.63
CA ALA A 135 13.31 6.31 9.47
C ALA A 135 12.52 5.09 9.95
N VAL A 136 11.28 5.28 10.41
CA VAL A 136 10.39 4.19 10.86
C VAL A 136 10.03 3.25 9.70
N VAL A 137 9.66 3.81 8.55
CA VAL A 137 9.33 3.01 7.35
C VAL A 137 10.54 2.22 6.88
N HIS A 138 11.72 2.85 6.84
CA HIS A 138 12.95 2.17 6.46
C HIS A 138 13.30 1.04 7.43
N GLU A 139 13.17 1.25 8.75
CA GLU A 139 13.34 0.20 9.74
C GLU A 139 12.39 -0.97 9.48
N TRP A 140 11.09 -0.73 9.28
CA TRP A 140 10.11 -1.78 9.02
C TRP A 140 10.34 -2.55 7.72
N VAL A 141 10.82 -1.89 6.67
CA VAL A 141 11.09 -2.51 5.37
C VAL A 141 12.42 -3.29 5.38
N THR A 142 13.41 -2.84 6.16
CA THR A 142 14.77 -3.43 6.14
C THR A 142 15.08 -4.38 7.28
N THR A 143 14.37 -4.29 8.40
CA THR A 143 14.47 -5.30 9.46
C THR A 143 13.56 -6.47 9.10
N ASP A 144 14.17 -7.58 8.70
CA ASP A 144 13.51 -8.89 8.74
C ASP A 144 13.01 -9.05 10.19
N PRO A 145 11.69 -9.17 10.45
CA PRO A 145 11.18 -9.15 11.81
C PRO A 145 11.93 -10.19 12.65
N PRO A 146 12.35 -9.86 13.87
CA PRO A 146 13.20 -10.72 14.66
C PRO A 146 12.57 -12.12 14.75
N THR A 147 13.32 -13.10 14.27
CA THR A 147 12.99 -14.52 14.32
C THR A 147 12.26 -14.90 15.62
N ARG A 148 11.06 -15.48 15.44
CA ARG A 148 10.09 -16.00 16.44
C ARG A 148 9.09 -14.99 17.02
N GLN A 149 8.05 -14.71 16.23
CA GLN A 149 6.68 -14.85 16.71
C GLN A 149 6.00 -16.01 15.95
N ALA A 150 5.09 -16.74 16.60
CA ALA A 150 4.34 -17.83 15.99
C ALA A 150 3.57 -17.35 14.73
N PRO A 151 3.31 -18.23 13.74
CA PRO A 151 3.26 -17.91 12.30
C PRO A 151 1.99 -17.18 11.82
N TRP A 152 1.19 -16.64 12.73
CA TRP A 152 -0.05 -15.96 12.38
C TRP A 152 -0.40 -14.95 13.47
N HIS A 153 -0.22 -13.65 13.21
CA HIS A 153 -1.10 -12.66 13.80
C HIS A 153 -2.40 -12.78 13.03
N GLY A 154 -3.40 -13.37 13.68
CA GLY A 154 -4.71 -13.49 13.11
C GLY A 154 -5.30 -12.12 12.89
N HIS A 155 -5.36 -11.73 11.63
CA HIS A 155 -6.22 -10.66 11.18
C HIS A 155 -7.60 -10.81 11.85
N GLY A 156 -8.07 -9.74 12.51
CA GLY A 156 -9.34 -9.76 13.23
C GLY A 156 -10.50 -10.16 12.33
N ALA A 157 -11.64 -10.51 12.93
CA ALA A 157 -12.85 -10.90 12.20
C ALA A 157 -13.28 -9.86 11.15
N ASP A 158 -12.97 -8.58 11.38
CA ASP A 158 -13.31 -7.49 10.48
C ASP A 158 -12.40 -7.44 9.25
N TRP A 159 -11.11 -7.78 9.40
CA TRP A 159 -10.19 -7.94 8.27
C TRP A 159 -10.58 -9.16 7.41
N LEU A 160 -10.92 -10.29 8.04
CA LEU A 160 -11.41 -11.47 7.31
C LEU A 160 -12.72 -11.18 6.57
N ARG A 161 -13.65 -10.43 7.20
CA ARG A 161 -14.89 -9.98 6.54
C ARG A 161 -14.61 -9.09 5.34
N LEU A 162 -13.66 -8.17 5.46
CA LEU A 162 -13.26 -7.25 4.40
C LEU A 162 -12.72 -8.05 3.20
N VAL A 163 -11.79 -8.98 3.44
CA VAL A 163 -11.22 -9.84 2.39
C VAL A 163 -12.28 -10.72 1.73
N ILE A 164 -13.19 -11.31 2.51
CA ILE A 164 -14.29 -12.15 1.98
C ILE A 164 -15.30 -11.31 1.17
N HIS A 165 -15.62 -10.08 1.59
CA HIS A 165 -16.54 -9.21 0.85
C HIS A 165 -15.98 -8.71 -0.48
N THR A 166 -14.65 -8.67 -0.66
CA THR A 166 -14.03 -8.23 -1.92
C THR A 166 -13.92 -9.31 -3.00
N GLN A 167 -14.22 -10.57 -2.68
CA GLN A 167 -14.23 -11.68 -3.66
C GLN A 167 -15.59 -11.89 -4.35
N HIS A 168 -16.59 -11.03 -4.08
CA HIS A 168 -17.93 -11.06 -4.66
C HIS A 168 -18.21 -9.83 -5.51
#